data_AF-A0A2E3G819-F1
#
_entry.id   AF-A0A2E3G819-F1
#
_cell.length_a   1.000
_cell.length_b   1.000
_cell.length_c   1.000
_cell.angle_alpha   90.00
_cell.angle_beta   90.00
_cell.angle_gamma   90.00
#
_symmetry.space_group_name_H-M   'P 1'
#
loop_
_entity.id
_entity.type
_entity.pdbx_description
1 polymer ?
#
loop_
_entity_poly.entity_id
_entity_poly.type
_entity_poly.pdbx_seq_one_letter_code
_entity_poly.pdbx_strand_id
1 'polypeptide(L)'
;MSLKKVNFTIEEVSKEFVYTFVQKYHYSPVFPVLTKHWLGVFLDDSMVGAITLGWGTQPKGTIRKIFHNHEFESGDYYEIGKMCMSDDLPKNSESQMIKSVVNWLKTRDRNLNKDQDRKLFLYTMADGIMGKVGYVYQASNFYYGGKYWTDVYMSETGEKIHPRTASKLCKENAEFSGKPKIFWLTPDFLKSKKMKRVRGRMFRYIFPLTRKAENILSEYGWNRDYPKNGDLEWQIQSWEKNASGRCTWGSVDEKPKFCYDEIEHNKKNVEKYKRKVFGETDWSKSNVMKTDLQRFFK
;
A
#
# COMPACT_ATOMS: atom_id res chain seq x y z
N MET A 1 -10.01 -0.69 31.01
CA MET A 1 -10.42 0.48 30.20
C MET A 1 -11.35 0.01 29.10
N SER A 2 -12.55 0.58 29.02
CA SER A 2 -13.49 0.34 27.90
C SER A 2 -12.91 0.92 26.61
N LEU A 3 -12.96 0.16 25.51
CA LEU A 3 -12.55 0.65 24.19
C LEU A 3 -13.55 1.71 23.73
N LYS A 4 -13.06 2.93 23.44
CA LYS A 4 -13.91 3.99 22.89
C LYS A 4 -14.36 3.59 21.48
N LYS A 5 -15.65 3.29 21.33
CA LYS A 5 -16.27 3.02 20.05
C LYS A 5 -16.36 4.33 19.26
N VAL A 6 -15.92 4.32 18.01
CA VAL A 6 -16.00 5.44 17.08
C VAL A 6 -16.81 4.98 15.86
N ASN A 7 -17.84 5.74 15.51
CA ASN A 7 -18.71 5.40 14.40
C ASN A 7 -18.29 6.23 13.19
N PHE A 8 -17.52 5.63 12.28
CA PHE A 8 -17.11 6.28 11.05
C PHE A 8 -18.12 6.07 9.93
N THR A 9 -18.39 7.14 9.18
CA THR A 9 -19.08 7.10 7.89
C THR A 9 -18.05 7.00 6.76
N ILE A 10 -18.34 6.16 5.77
CA ILE A 10 -17.47 5.96 4.60
C ILE A 10 -18.18 6.51 3.38
N GLU A 11 -17.51 7.43 2.68
CA GLU A 11 -18.03 8.02 1.44
C GLU A 11 -16.97 7.92 0.33
N GLU A 12 -17.43 7.71 -0.90
CA GLU A 12 -16.57 7.83 -2.07
C GLU A 12 -16.42 9.32 -2.41
N VAL A 13 -15.18 9.79 -2.49
CA VAL A 13 -14.84 11.21 -2.66
C VAL A 13 -13.94 11.39 -3.89
N SER A 14 -13.68 12.64 -4.26
CA SER A 14 -12.71 12.93 -5.31
C SER A 14 -11.30 12.44 -4.92
N LYS A 15 -10.52 12.03 -5.92
CA LYS A 15 -9.13 11.65 -5.70
C LYS A 15 -8.33 12.79 -5.08
N GLU A 16 -8.61 14.04 -5.47
CA GLU A 16 -8.01 15.26 -4.94
C GLU A 16 -8.13 15.35 -3.42
N PHE A 17 -9.30 15.02 -2.86
CA PHE A 17 -9.55 15.07 -1.42
C PHE A 17 -8.68 14.04 -0.67
N VAL A 18 -8.62 12.80 -1.18
CA VAL A 18 -7.76 11.75 -0.62
C VAL A 18 -6.28 12.07 -0.79
N TYR A 19 -5.86 12.68 -1.91
CA TYR A 19 -4.47 13.07 -2.14
C TYR A 19 -3.99 14.02 -1.05
N THR A 20 -4.73 15.10 -0.78
CA THR A 20 -4.36 16.09 0.24
C THR A 20 -4.22 15.45 1.62
N PHE A 21 -5.15 14.57 1.97
CA PHE A 21 -5.12 13.87 3.26
C PHE A 21 -3.93 12.90 3.38
N VAL A 22 -3.71 12.05 2.37
CA VAL A 22 -2.62 11.06 2.36
C VAL A 22 -1.25 11.73 2.31
N GLN A 23 -1.09 12.86 1.62
CA GLN A 23 0.17 13.61 1.63
C GLN A 23 0.53 14.14 3.02
N LYS A 24 -0.47 14.47 3.84
CA LYS A 24 -0.27 14.94 5.21
C LYS A 24 0.04 13.80 6.18
N TYR A 25 -0.71 12.70 6.13
CA TYR A 25 -0.67 11.67 7.18
C TYR A 25 -0.01 10.35 6.79
N HIS A 26 0.23 10.09 5.50
CA HIS A 26 0.83 8.84 5.05
C HIS A 26 2.31 9.00 4.71
N TYR A 27 3.14 8.11 5.26
CA TYR A 27 4.59 8.02 5.02
C TYR A 27 5.04 7.80 3.56
N SER A 28 4.10 7.60 2.63
CA SER A 28 4.41 7.31 1.22
C SER A 28 3.38 8.00 0.31
N PRO A 29 3.78 9.04 -0.43
CA PRO A 29 2.86 9.86 -1.22
C PRO A 29 2.55 9.28 -2.61
N VAL A 30 3.12 8.13 -2.98
CA VAL A 30 2.94 7.52 -4.32
C VAL A 30 1.78 6.54 -4.33
N PHE A 31 0.77 6.77 -5.17
CA PHE A 31 -0.43 5.93 -5.25
C PHE A 31 -0.33 4.82 -6.29
N PRO A 32 -1.00 3.67 -6.07
CA PRO A 32 -1.18 2.66 -7.11
C PRO A 32 -1.94 3.23 -8.31
N VAL A 33 -1.45 2.92 -9.52
CA VAL A 33 -2.06 3.39 -10.78
C VAL A 33 -3.47 2.82 -10.96
N LEU A 34 -3.70 1.58 -10.51
CA LEU A 34 -4.98 0.87 -10.65
C LEU A 34 -5.91 1.12 -9.44
N THR A 35 -5.84 2.31 -8.84
CA THR A 35 -6.79 2.71 -7.79
C THR A 35 -8.17 2.91 -8.42
N LYS A 36 -9.19 2.25 -7.86
CA LYS A 36 -10.56 2.30 -8.36
C LYS A 36 -11.47 3.14 -7.48
N HIS A 37 -11.36 3.00 -6.15
CA HIS A 37 -12.15 3.73 -5.17
C HIS A 37 -11.27 4.61 -4.30
N TRP A 38 -11.76 5.83 -4.07
CA TRP A 38 -11.14 6.86 -3.24
C TRP A 38 -12.09 7.15 -2.10
N LEU A 39 -11.81 6.60 -0.92
CA LEU A 39 -12.74 6.63 0.21
C LEU A 39 -12.28 7.63 1.26
N GLY A 40 -13.16 8.55 1.60
CA GLY A 40 -13.06 9.39 2.79
C GLY A 40 -13.68 8.70 3.99
N VAL A 41 -13.04 8.87 5.15
CA VAL A 41 -13.48 8.32 6.44
C VAL A 41 -13.83 9.51 7.31
N PHE A 42 -15.11 9.61 7.66
CA PHE A 42 -15.65 10.77 8.35
C PHE A 42 -16.05 10.40 9.78
N LEU A 43 -15.70 11.28 10.71
CA LEU A 43 -16.27 11.32 12.05
C LEU A 43 -17.10 12.61 12.11
N ASP A 44 -18.41 12.44 12.27
CA ASP A 44 -19.38 13.51 12.04
C ASP A 44 -19.18 14.10 10.63
N ASP A 45 -18.99 15.41 10.49
CA ASP A 45 -18.76 16.08 9.20
C ASP A 45 -17.27 16.24 8.83
N SER A 46 -16.35 15.77 9.69
CA SER A 46 -14.91 15.95 9.49
C SER A 46 -14.25 14.71 8.90
N MET A 47 -13.47 14.89 7.82
CA MET A 47 -12.64 13.81 7.29
C MET A 47 -11.45 13.56 8.22
N VAL A 48 -11.39 12.36 8.78
CA VAL A 48 -10.38 11.95 9.76
C VAL A 48 -9.52 10.79 9.27
N GLY A 49 -9.83 10.22 8.10
CA GLY A 49 -9.03 9.16 7.48
C GLY A 49 -9.30 9.03 5.99
N ALA A 50 -8.43 8.28 5.31
CA ALA A 50 -8.54 7.99 3.89
C ALA A 50 -8.13 6.55 3.58
N ILE A 51 -8.89 5.87 2.73
CA ILE A 51 -8.56 4.55 2.20
C ILE A 51 -8.72 4.53 0.68
N THR A 52 -7.78 3.89 -0.03
CA THR A 52 -7.94 3.60 -1.45
C THR A 52 -8.04 2.11 -1.71
N LEU A 53 -8.95 1.73 -2.60
CA LEU A 53 -9.16 0.35 -3.03
C LEU A 53 -8.93 0.22 -4.53
N GLY A 54 -8.24 -0.83 -4.94
CA GLY A 54 -7.92 -1.08 -6.34
C GLY A 54 -7.08 -2.33 -6.47
N TRP A 55 -5.96 -2.22 -7.19
CA TRP A 55 -5.01 -3.32 -7.33
C TRP A 55 -3.56 -2.86 -7.40
N GLY A 56 -2.64 -3.77 -7.05
CA GLY A 56 -1.23 -3.68 -7.40
C GLY A 56 -0.98 -3.86 -8.90
N THR A 57 0.30 -4.01 -9.29
CA THR A 57 0.71 -3.93 -10.71
C THR A 57 0.36 -5.14 -11.57
N GLN A 58 0.08 -6.30 -10.97
CA GLN A 58 -0.29 -7.52 -11.68
C GLN A 58 -1.50 -8.16 -11.01
N PRO A 59 -2.71 -7.59 -11.19
CA PRO A 59 -3.88 -7.97 -10.41
C PRO A 59 -4.21 -9.47 -10.53
N LYS A 60 -4.37 -9.95 -11.76
CA LYS A 60 -4.65 -11.36 -12.10
C LYS A 60 -3.52 -12.31 -11.69
N GLY A 61 -2.28 -11.90 -11.91
CA GLY A 61 -1.11 -12.69 -11.52
C GLY A 61 -0.97 -12.84 -10.00
N THR A 62 -1.36 -11.82 -9.23
CA THR A 62 -1.27 -11.85 -7.77
C THR A 62 -2.28 -12.83 -7.18
N ILE A 63 -3.55 -12.73 -7.57
CA ILE A 63 -4.61 -13.59 -7.02
C ILE A 63 -4.40 -15.06 -7.40
N ARG A 64 -3.98 -15.35 -8.64
CA ARG A 64 -3.68 -16.72 -9.10
C ARG A 64 -2.43 -17.33 -8.46
N LYS A 65 -1.46 -16.51 -8.06
CA LYS A 65 -0.31 -16.99 -7.26
C LYS A 65 -0.70 -17.34 -5.83
N ILE A 66 -1.65 -16.61 -5.26
CA ILE A 66 -2.17 -16.88 -3.92
C ILE A 66 -3.06 -18.13 -3.94
N PHE A 67 -3.93 -18.24 -4.94
CA PHE A 67 -4.96 -19.27 -5.06
C PHE A 67 -4.77 -20.11 -6.31
N HIS A 68 -3.71 -20.91 -6.36
CA HIS A 68 -3.28 -21.63 -7.56
C HIS A 68 -4.26 -22.71 -8.05
N ASN A 69 -5.16 -23.22 -7.21
CA ASN A 69 -6.19 -24.19 -7.59
C ASN A 69 -7.51 -23.54 -8.01
N HIS A 70 -7.58 -22.20 -8.07
CA HIS A 70 -8.77 -21.49 -8.51
C HIS A 70 -8.46 -20.57 -9.70
N GLU A 71 -9.41 -20.52 -10.63
CA GLU A 71 -9.34 -19.63 -11.80
C GLU A 71 -9.81 -18.21 -11.49
N PHE A 72 -9.29 -17.61 -10.42
CA PHE A 72 -9.66 -16.25 -10.07
C PHE A 72 -9.12 -15.22 -11.07
N GLU A 73 -9.90 -14.15 -11.19
CA GLU A 73 -9.65 -12.97 -11.99
C GLU A 73 -9.41 -11.75 -11.10
N SER A 74 -8.96 -10.64 -11.69
CA SER A 74 -8.83 -9.38 -10.93
C SER A 74 -10.18 -8.89 -10.38
N GLY A 75 -11.29 -9.37 -10.93
CA GLY A 75 -12.64 -9.12 -10.43
C GLY A 75 -12.91 -9.67 -9.04
N ASP A 76 -12.15 -10.66 -8.55
CA ASP A 76 -12.50 -11.37 -7.31
C ASP A 76 -12.02 -10.68 -6.03
N TYR A 77 -11.21 -9.63 -6.14
CA TYR A 77 -10.68 -8.94 -4.97
C TYR A 77 -10.42 -7.46 -5.21
N TYR A 78 -10.29 -6.72 -4.11
CA TYR A 78 -9.55 -5.46 -4.08
C TYR A 78 -8.33 -5.56 -3.19
N GLU A 79 -7.36 -4.70 -3.47
CA GLU A 79 -6.23 -4.42 -2.62
C GLU A 79 -6.39 -3.04 -1.95
N ILE A 80 -6.11 -2.95 -0.64
CA ILE A 80 -5.93 -1.67 0.04
C ILE A 80 -4.60 -1.06 -0.41
N GLY A 81 -4.67 0.02 -1.19
CA GLY A 81 -3.49 0.68 -1.77
C GLY A 81 -2.87 1.72 -0.84
N LYS A 82 -3.72 2.54 -0.22
CA LYS A 82 -3.34 3.56 0.77
C LYS A 82 -4.34 3.55 1.89
N MET A 83 -3.83 3.76 3.10
CA MET A 83 -4.64 3.87 4.30
C MET A 83 -3.90 4.73 5.31
N CYS A 84 -4.50 5.84 5.70
CA CYS A 84 -4.01 6.68 6.79
C CYS A 84 -5.18 7.28 7.56
N MET A 85 -4.88 7.71 8.77
CA MET A 85 -5.80 8.31 9.70
C MET A 85 -5.08 9.48 10.36
N SER A 86 -5.85 10.45 10.84
CA SER A 86 -5.34 11.56 11.64
C SER A 86 -4.87 11.09 13.01
N ASP A 87 -3.82 11.73 13.55
CA ASP A 87 -3.11 11.27 14.75
C ASP A 87 -3.85 11.58 16.06
N ASP A 88 -4.90 12.42 16.02
CA ASP A 88 -5.71 12.85 17.16
C ASP A 88 -6.79 11.82 17.56
N LEU A 89 -6.94 10.75 16.77
CA LEU A 89 -7.93 9.73 17.03
C LEU A 89 -7.51 8.73 18.12
N PRO A 90 -8.47 8.18 18.90
CA PRO A 90 -8.18 7.21 19.94
C PRO A 90 -7.49 5.94 19.41
N LYS A 91 -6.80 5.22 20.30
CA LYS A 91 -6.22 3.90 20.00
C LYS A 91 -7.28 2.94 19.41
N ASN A 92 -6.88 2.16 18.40
CA ASN A 92 -7.72 1.22 17.65
C ASN A 92 -8.76 1.89 16.72
N SER A 93 -8.61 3.17 16.41
CA SER A 93 -9.48 3.83 15.44
C SER A 93 -9.26 3.30 14.03
N GLU A 94 -8.04 2.91 13.67
CA GLU A 94 -7.75 2.38 12.34
C GLU A 94 -8.41 1.01 12.10
N SER A 95 -8.47 0.15 13.12
CA SER A 95 -9.16 -1.14 12.98
C SER A 95 -10.68 -0.98 12.92
N GLN A 96 -11.24 0.02 13.60
CA GLN A 96 -12.64 0.44 13.48
C GLN A 96 -12.94 1.04 12.11
N MET A 97 -12.04 1.85 11.55
CA MET A 97 -12.13 2.35 10.17
C MET A 97 -12.15 1.20 9.16
N ILE A 98 -11.25 0.22 9.28
CA ILE A 98 -11.26 -0.96 8.40
C ILE A 98 -12.61 -1.69 8.49
N LYS A 99 -13.17 -1.85 9.69
CA LYS A 99 -14.49 -2.45 9.87
C LYS A 99 -15.58 -1.66 9.13
N SER A 100 -15.57 -0.33 9.23
CA SER A 100 -16.51 0.53 8.48
C SER A 100 -16.33 0.39 6.96
N VAL A 101 -15.10 0.29 6.45
CA VAL A 101 -14.83 0.08 5.02
C VAL A 101 -15.29 -1.30 4.54
N VAL A 102 -15.08 -2.36 5.33
CA VAL A 102 -15.59 -3.70 5.02
C VAL A 102 -17.12 -3.69 4.96
N ASN A 103 -17.79 -2.98 5.88
CA ASN A 103 -19.24 -2.83 5.85
C ASN A 103 -19.71 -2.04 4.62
N TRP A 104 -19.01 -0.96 4.27
CA TRP A 104 -19.28 -0.19 3.05
C TRP A 104 -19.17 -1.07 1.80
N LEU A 105 -18.10 -1.86 1.67
CA LEU A 105 -17.91 -2.81 0.57
C LEU A 105 -19.05 -3.84 0.51
N LYS A 106 -19.40 -4.45 1.64
CA LYS A 106 -20.48 -5.44 1.72
C LYS A 106 -21.85 -4.86 1.37
N THR A 107 -22.12 -3.62 1.76
CA THR A 107 -23.39 -2.95 1.43
C THR A 107 -23.44 -2.59 -0.04
N ARG A 108 -22.37 -1.99 -0.58
CA ARG A 108 -22.25 -1.69 -2.01
C ARG A 108 -22.42 -2.94 -2.87
N ASP A 109 -21.72 -4.03 -2.52
CA ASP A 109 -21.74 -5.26 -3.30
C ASP A 109 -23.07 -6.02 -3.17
N ARG A 110 -23.83 -5.85 -2.06
CA ARG A 110 -25.21 -6.40 -1.94
C ARG A 110 -26.19 -5.75 -2.91
N ASN A 111 -25.93 -4.52 -3.32
CA ASN A 111 -26.78 -3.79 -4.27
C ASN A 111 -26.43 -4.10 -5.74
N LEU A 112 -25.46 -4.99 -5.99
CA LEU A 112 -25.11 -5.44 -7.33
C LEU A 112 -26.05 -6.58 -7.75
N ASN A 113 -26.54 -6.51 -9.00
CA ASN A 113 -27.54 -7.44 -9.54
C ASN A 113 -27.03 -8.87 -9.77
N LYS A 114 -25.72 -9.12 -9.64
CA LYS A 114 -25.12 -10.42 -9.93
C LYS A 114 -24.11 -10.80 -8.86
N ASP A 115 -24.23 -12.01 -8.32
CA ASP A 115 -23.27 -12.57 -7.37
C ASP A 115 -21.84 -12.64 -7.94
N GLN A 116 -21.68 -12.70 -9.28
CA GLN A 116 -20.37 -12.71 -9.93
C GLN A 116 -19.60 -11.38 -9.79
N ASP A 117 -20.29 -10.26 -9.51
CA ASP A 117 -19.66 -8.93 -9.45
C ASP A 117 -19.22 -8.58 -8.02
N ARG A 118 -19.58 -9.41 -7.05
CA ARG A 118 -19.26 -9.23 -5.63
C ARG A 118 -17.83 -9.64 -5.36
N LYS A 119 -17.07 -8.80 -4.67
CA LYS A 119 -15.69 -9.13 -4.30
C LYS A 119 -15.68 -10.25 -3.27
N LEU A 120 -14.79 -11.21 -3.46
CA LEU A 120 -14.55 -12.30 -2.53
C LEU A 120 -13.57 -11.88 -1.43
N PHE A 121 -12.51 -11.14 -1.81
CA PHE A 121 -11.42 -10.83 -0.90
C PHE A 121 -11.07 -9.35 -0.83
N LEU A 122 -10.61 -8.92 0.35
CA LEU A 122 -9.89 -7.67 0.55
C LEU A 122 -8.45 -8.00 0.94
N TYR A 123 -7.52 -7.74 0.04
CA TYR A 123 -6.09 -8.04 0.19
C TYR A 123 -5.29 -6.80 0.59
N THR A 124 -4.19 -6.98 1.29
CA THR A 124 -3.23 -5.90 1.57
C THR A 124 -1.89 -6.47 2.04
N MET A 125 -0.90 -5.61 2.18
CA MET A 125 0.44 -5.97 2.63
C MET A 125 0.96 -4.94 3.62
N ALA A 126 1.65 -5.41 4.66
CA ALA A 126 2.40 -4.54 5.56
C ALA A 126 3.86 -4.41 5.11
N ASP A 127 4.32 -3.16 5.05
CA ASP A 127 5.66 -2.81 4.57
C ASP A 127 6.70 -3.00 5.68
N GLY A 128 7.18 -4.23 5.86
CA GLY A 128 8.18 -4.58 6.87
C GLY A 128 9.51 -3.86 6.68
N ILE A 129 9.83 -3.42 5.45
CA ILE A 129 11.00 -2.55 5.24
C ILE A 129 10.90 -1.23 6.03
N MET A 130 9.67 -0.80 6.33
CA MET A 130 9.37 0.39 7.15
C MET A 130 9.20 0.05 8.65
N GLY A 131 9.47 -1.19 9.05
CA GLY A 131 9.29 -1.65 10.43
C GLY A 131 7.84 -1.95 10.78
N LYS A 132 7.00 -2.25 9.78
CA LYS A 132 5.57 -2.48 9.98
C LYS A 132 5.23 -3.95 9.75
N VAL A 133 4.75 -4.61 10.80
CA VAL A 133 4.20 -5.96 10.76
C VAL A 133 2.68 -5.98 10.61
N GLY A 134 2.05 -4.83 10.36
CA GLY A 134 0.61 -4.78 10.03
C GLY A 134 -0.33 -4.97 11.21
N TYR A 135 0.02 -4.50 12.41
CA TYR A 135 -0.83 -4.61 13.62
C TYR A 135 -2.29 -4.20 13.40
N VAL A 136 -2.54 -3.19 12.57
CA VAL A 136 -3.91 -2.77 12.20
C VAL A 136 -4.70 -3.89 11.52
N TYR A 137 -4.10 -4.64 10.60
CA TYR A 137 -4.74 -5.77 9.91
C TYR A 137 -4.94 -6.95 10.86
N GLN A 138 -3.98 -7.17 11.76
CA GLN A 138 -4.09 -8.17 12.83
C GLN A 138 -5.29 -7.87 13.73
N ALA A 139 -5.43 -6.62 14.18
CA ALA A 139 -6.55 -6.15 15.01
C ALA A 139 -7.90 -6.16 14.28
N SER A 140 -7.89 -6.12 12.94
CA SER A 140 -9.08 -6.19 12.08
C SER A 140 -9.43 -7.61 11.63
N ASN A 141 -8.85 -8.64 12.24
CA ASN A 141 -9.11 -10.06 11.93
C ASN A 141 -8.79 -10.49 10.49
N PHE A 142 -7.89 -9.80 9.81
CA PHE A 142 -7.35 -10.30 8.54
C PHE A 142 -6.60 -11.60 8.80
N TYR A 143 -6.65 -12.52 7.86
CA TYR A 143 -5.78 -13.69 7.85
C TYR A 143 -4.39 -13.30 7.35
N TYR A 144 -3.38 -13.94 7.90
CA TYR A 144 -1.98 -13.81 7.53
C TYR A 144 -1.57 -14.95 6.59
N GLY A 145 -0.84 -14.60 5.53
CA GLY A 145 -0.43 -15.53 4.46
C GLY A 145 1.08 -15.60 4.28
N GLY A 146 1.84 -15.35 5.34
CA GLY A 146 3.29 -15.39 5.32
C GLY A 146 3.96 -14.10 4.84
N LYS A 147 5.29 -14.16 4.76
CA LYS A 147 6.18 -13.06 4.40
C LYS A 147 7.04 -13.39 3.19
N TYR A 148 7.46 -12.38 2.44
CA TYR A 148 8.43 -12.52 1.36
C TYR A 148 9.36 -11.30 1.29
N TRP A 149 10.49 -11.43 0.61
CA TRP A 149 11.45 -10.34 0.44
C TRP A 149 10.99 -9.35 -0.62
N THR A 150 11.09 -8.06 -0.32
CA THR A 150 10.92 -6.97 -1.28
C THR A 150 12.14 -6.05 -1.26
N ASP A 151 12.44 -5.46 -2.41
CA ASP A 151 13.65 -4.70 -2.64
C ASP A 151 13.32 -3.23 -2.94
N VAL A 152 14.14 -2.33 -2.39
CA VAL A 152 14.16 -0.90 -2.74
C VAL A 152 15.60 -0.44 -2.92
N TYR A 153 15.76 0.71 -3.54
CA TYR A 153 17.02 1.44 -3.53
C TYR A 153 16.94 2.57 -2.50
N MET A 154 18.08 2.92 -1.93
CA MET A 154 18.26 4.05 -1.04
C MET A 154 19.35 4.95 -1.60
N SER A 155 19.05 6.24 -1.80
CA SER A 155 20.05 7.22 -2.23
C SER A 155 21.07 7.52 -1.13
N GLU A 156 22.09 8.33 -1.45
CA GLU A 156 23.04 8.85 -0.46
C GLU A 156 22.34 9.70 0.62
N THR A 157 21.31 10.48 0.24
CA THR A 157 20.47 11.28 1.15
C THR A 157 19.47 10.44 1.97
N GLY A 158 19.38 9.13 1.72
CA GLY A 158 18.43 8.24 2.37
C GLY A 158 17.06 8.16 1.69
N GLU A 159 16.85 8.79 0.53
CA GLU A 159 15.59 8.71 -0.22
C GLU A 159 15.27 7.24 -0.59
N LYS A 160 14.07 6.78 -0.23
CA LYS A 160 13.55 5.47 -0.63
C LYS A 160 13.04 5.49 -2.06
N ILE A 161 13.61 4.64 -2.93
CA ILE A 161 13.24 4.55 -4.34
C ILE A 161 12.74 3.14 -4.64
N HIS A 162 11.48 3.05 -5.07
CA HIS A 162 10.90 1.77 -5.47
C HIS A 162 11.44 1.35 -6.86
N PRO A 163 11.74 0.06 -7.10
CA PRO A 163 12.26 -0.38 -8.40
C PRO A 163 11.34 -0.01 -9.58
N ARG A 164 10.03 0.08 -9.34
CA ARG A 164 9.03 0.49 -10.35
C ARG A 164 9.08 1.99 -10.69
N THR A 165 9.62 2.84 -9.82
CA THR A 165 9.80 4.27 -10.11
C THR A 165 11.22 4.60 -10.59
N ALA A 166 12.13 3.62 -10.59
CA ALA A 166 13.54 3.78 -10.96
C ALA A 166 13.82 3.80 -12.48
N SER A 167 12.80 3.97 -13.34
CA SER A 167 12.97 3.90 -14.81
C SER A 167 14.05 4.86 -15.35
N LYS A 168 14.13 6.09 -14.82
CA LYS A 168 15.18 7.05 -15.20
C LYS A 168 16.58 6.52 -14.83
N LEU A 169 16.74 6.04 -13.60
CA LEU A 169 18.00 5.43 -13.14
C LEU A 169 18.37 4.18 -13.96
N CYS A 170 17.39 3.39 -14.37
CA CYS A 170 17.62 2.25 -15.24
C CYS A 170 18.15 2.65 -16.62
N LYS A 171 17.75 3.81 -17.16
CA LYS A 171 18.32 4.36 -18.41
C LYS A 171 19.76 4.83 -18.21
N GLU A 172 20.01 5.62 -17.16
CA GLU A 172 21.37 6.07 -16.80
C GLU A 172 22.31 4.87 -16.57
N ASN A 173 21.81 3.81 -15.93
CA ASN A 173 22.58 2.58 -15.72
C ASN A 173 22.84 1.81 -17.02
N ALA A 174 21.90 1.80 -17.96
CA ALA A 174 22.07 1.16 -19.25
C ALA A 174 23.21 1.84 -20.04
N GLU A 175 23.22 3.17 -20.05
CA GLU A 175 24.31 3.98 -20.63
C GLU A 175 25.65 3.71 -19.92
N PHE A 176 25.67 3.77 -18.58
CA PHE A 176 26.87 3.47 -17.77
C PHE A 176 27.44 2.07 -18.05
N SER A 177 26.57 1.08 -18.27
CA SER A 177 26.98 -0.31 -18.50
C SER A 177 27.24 -0.64 -19.97
N GLY A 178 27.06 0.32 -20.90
CA GLY A 178 27.10 0.06 -22.35
C GLY A 178 26.05 -0.95 -22.82
N LYS A 179 24.91 -1.05 -22.13
CA LYS A 179 23.82 -2.00 -22.44
C LYS A 179 22.63 -1.28 -23.06
N PRO A 180 21.89 -1.93 -23.99
CA PRO A 180 20.72 -1.30 -24.60
C PRO A 180 19.57 -1.08 -23.61
N LYS A 181 19.45 -1.94 -22.58
CA LYS A 181 18.37 -1.85 -21.60
C LYS A 181 18.71 -2.57 -20.31
N ILE A 182 18.29 -1.99 -19.19
CA ILE A 182 18.39 -2.60 -17.85
C ILE A 182 17.06 -2.41 -17.11
N PHE A 183 16.67 -3.42 -16.32
CA PHE A 183 15.44 -3.41 -15.51
C PHE A 183 15.70 -3.30 -13.99
N TRP A 184 16.93 -3.58 -13.56
CA TRP A 184 17.38 -3.50 -12.17
C TRP A 184 18.74 -2.81 -12.11
N LEU A 185 18.94 -1.91 -11.14
CA LEU A 185 20.21 -1.20 -11.00
C LEU A 185 21.33 -2.21 -10.71
N THR A 186 22.42 -2.07 -11.43
CA THR A 186 23.59 -2.96 -11.31
C THR A 186 24.38 -2.55 -10.07
N PRO A 187 25.09 -3.49 -9.44
CA PRO A 187 25.92 -3.16 -8.28
C PRO A 187 26.93 -2.04 -8.56
N ASP A 188 27.58 -2.06 -9.73
CA ASP A 188 28.58 -1.07 -10.10
C ASP A 188 27.99 0.34 -10.25
N PHE A 189 26.78 0.45 -10.82
CA PHE A 189 26.06 1.72 -10.93
C PHE A 189 25.56 2.22 -9.57
N LEU A 190 25.07 1.32 -8.71
CA LEU A 190 24.71 1.69 -7.34
C LEU A 190 25.92 2.23 -6.59
N LYS A 191 27.08 1.57 -6.71
CA LYS A 191 28.34 2.00 -6.10
C LYS A 191 28.78 3.37 -6.61
N SER A 192 28.73 3.63 -7.92
CA SER A 192 29.12 4.92 -8.50
C SER A 192 28.21 6.08 -8.08
N LYS A 193 26.92 5.80 -7.84
CA LYS A 193 25.95 6.77 -7.32
C LYS A 193 25.86 6.79 -5.79
N LYS A 194 26.72 6.04 -5.09
CA LYS A 194 26.70 5.83 -3.62
C LYS A 194 25.32 5.42 -3.08
N MET A 195 24.55 4.70 -3.89
CA MET A 195 23.25 4.17 -3.54
C MET A 195 23.38 2.77 -2.96
N LYS A 196 22.41 2.37 -2.15
CA LYS A 196 22.31 1.02 -1.59
C LYS A 196 21.09 0.30 -2.15
N ARG A 197 21.20 -1.01 -2.34
CA ARG A 197 20.03 -1.87 -2.51
C ARG A 197 19.71 -2.51 -1.18
N VAL A 198 18.47 -2.34 -0.74
CA VAL A 198 17.99 -2.75 0.58
C VAL A 198 16.80 -3.65 0.37
N ARG A 199 16.74 -4.76 1.10
CA ARG A 199 15.54 -5.61 1.15
C ARG A 199 14.97 -5.70 2.55
N GLY A 200 13.65 -5.81 2.61
CA GLY A 200 12.89 -6.02 3.83
C GLY A 200 11.78 -7.03 3.61
N ARG A 201 11.22 -7.55 4.70
CA ARG A 201 10.04 -8.43 4.61
C ARG A 201 8.79 -7.63 4.22
N MET A 202 7.90 -8.26 3.46
CA MET A 202 6.55 -7.80 3.19
C MET A 202 5.57 -8.87 3.68
N PHE A 203 4.63 -8.48 4.54
CA PHE A 203 3.71 -9.41 5.22
C PHE A 203 2.34 -9.35 4.56
N ARG A 204 1.80 -10.50 4.16
CA ARG A 204 0.56 -10.59 3.39
C ARG A 204 -0.66 -10.75 4.28
N TYR A 205 -1.71 -9.99 4.01
CA TYR A 205 -2.96 -10.03 4.75
C TYR A 205 -4.15 -10.12 3.79
N ILE A 206 -5.16 -10.91 4.16
CA ILE A 206 -6.39 -11.05 3.38
C ILE A 206 -7.61 -11.16 4.29
N PHE A 207 -8.72 -10.56 3.88
CA PHE A 207 -9.99 -10.62 4.60
C PHE A 207 -11.08 -11.18 3.69
N PRO A 208 -11.83 -12.23 4.12
CA PRO A 208 -12.93 -12.77 3.34
C PRO A 208 -14.16 -11.85 3.45
N LEU A 209 -14.65 -11.38 2.31
CA LEU A 209 -15.86 -10.55 2.23
C LEU A 209 -17.14 -11.38 2.19
N THR A 210 -17.04 -12.67 1.85
CA THR A 210 -18.15 -13.63 1.78
C THR A 210 -17.83 -14.92 2.52
N ARG A 211 -18.86 -15.71 2.84
CA ARG A 211 -18.67 -17.05 3.45
C ARG A 211 -17.91 -18.00 2.51
N LYS A 212 -18.18 -17.91 1.20
CA LYS A 212 -17.44 -18.66 0.17
C LYS A 212 -15.93 -18.36 0.24
N ALA A 213 -15.56 -17.09 0.31
CA ALA A 213 -14.18 -16.66 0.44
C ALA A 213 -13.52 -17.21 1.72
N GLU A 214 -14.25 -17.23 2.83
CA GLU A 214 -13.75 -17.78 4.09
C GLU A 214 -13.44 -19.28 3.99
N ASN A 215 -14.32 -20.06 3.35
CA ASN A 215 -14.07 -21.48 3.11
C ASN A 215 -12.83 -21.68 2.22
N ILE A 216 -12.69 -20.90 1.13
CA ILE A 216 -11.51 -20.98 0.26
C ILE A 216 -10.22 -20.69 1.04
N LEU A 217 -10.19 -19.69 1.93
CA LEU A 217 -8.99 -19.39 2.72
C LEU A 217 -8.51 -20.58 3.56
N SER A 218 -9.44 -21.40 4.07
CA SER A 218 -9.11 -22.57 4.88
C SER A 218 -8.34 -23.65 4.10
N GLU A 219 -8.49 -23.70 2.77
CA GLU A 219 -7.79 -24.65 1.90
C GLU A 219 -6.31 -24.28 1.68
N TYR A 220 -5.93 -23.01 1.91
CA TYR A 220 -4.59 -22.46 1.60
C TYR A 220 -3.75 -22.16 2.84
N GLY A 221 -4.16 -22.65 4.02
CA GLY A 221 -3.38 -22.50 5.26
C GLY A 221 -3.26 -21.06 5.79
N TRP A 222 -4.13 -20.16 5.34
CA TRP A 222 -4.23 -18.81 5.88
C TRP A 222 -4.68 -18.87 7.34
N ASN A 223 -3.98 -18.18 8.23
CA ASN A 223 -4.22 -18.28 9.68
C ASN A 223 -4.18 -16.91 10.37
N ARG A 224 -4.23 -16.89 11.71
CA ARG A 224 -4.11 -15.67 12.51
C ARG A 224 -2.85 -15.67 13.38
N ASP A 225 -1.84 -16.43 12.96
CA ASP A 225 -0.54 -16.51 13.61
C ASP A 225 0.31 -15.33 13.14
N TYR A 226 0.06 -14.20 13.80
CA TYR A 226 0.53 -12.93 13.30
C TYR A 226 2.00 -12.65 13.59
N PRO A 227 2.74 -12.08 12.62
CA PRO A 227 4.10 -11.62 12.87
C PRO A 227 4.12 -10.49 13.90
N LYS A 228 5.20 -10.43 14.68
CA LYS A 228 5.50 -9.36 15.64
C LYS A 228 6.82 -8.69 15.25
N ASN A 229 7.21 -7.65 15.99
CA ASN A 229 8.42 -6.89 15.65
C ASN A 229 9.69 -7.77 15.50
N GLY A 230 9.79 -8.91 16.19
CA GLY A 230 10.88 -9.87 16.02
C GLY A 230 10.93 -10.58 14.66
N ASP A 231 9.85 -10.54 13.87
CA ASP A 231 9.80 -11.08 12.51
C ASP A 231 10.30 -10.11 11.44
N LEU A 232 10.60 -8.88 11.82
CA LEU A 232 11.18 -7.88 10.94
C LEU A 232 12.62 -8.25 10.63
N GLU A 233 12.95 -8.26 9.35
CA GLU A 233 14.30 -8.54 8.88
C GLU A 233 14.63 -7.57 7.75
N TRP A 234 15.86 -7.08 7.77
CA TRP A 234 16.41 -6.21 6.74
C TRP A 234 17.78 -6.71 6.31
N GLN A 235 18.08 -6.52 5.03
CA GLN A 235 19.39 -6.82 4.51
C GLN A 235 19.83 -5.75 3.50
N ILE A 236 21.13 -5.51 3.45
CA ILE A 236 21.77 -4.61 2.50
C ILE A 236 22.63 -5.45 1.56
N GLN A 237 22.55 -5.16 0.26
CA GLN A 237 23.40 -5.81 -0.72
C GLN A 237 24.87 -5.44 -0.47
N SER A 238 25.71 -6.47 -0.32
CA SER A 238 27.16 -6.33 -0.27
C SER A 238 27.75 -6.20 -1.67
N TRP A 239 28.93 -5.59 -1.76
CA TRP A 239 29.72 -5.55 -2.98
C TRP A 239 30.49 -6.85 -3.23
N GLU A 240 30.62 -7.70 -2.20
CA GLU A 240 31.24 -9.01 -2.31
C GLU A 240 30.43 -9.92 -3.21
N LYS A 241 31.12 -10.58 -4.14
CA LYS A 241 30.52 -11.56 -5.05
C LYS A 241 30.78 -12.97 -4.51
N ASN A 242 29.75 -13.80 -4.53
CA ASN A 242 29.91 -15.22 -4.27
C ASN A 242 30.59 -15.95 -5.45
N ALA A 243 30.82 -17.25 -5.32
CA ALA A 243 31.43 -18.08 -6.37
C ALA A 243 30.69 -18.07 -7.72
N SER A 244 29.40 -17.68 -7.74
CA SER A 244 28.61 -17.51 -8.97
C SER A 244 28.64 -16.08 -9.53
N GLY A 245 29.50 -15.21 -9.00
CA GLY A 245 29.64 -13.81 -9.42
C GLY A 245 28.50 -12.89 -8.97
N ARG A 246 27.60 -13.35 -8.08
CA ARG A 246 26.46 -12.55 -7.59
C ARG A 246 26.79 -11.88 -6.27
N CYS A 247 26.39 -10.62 -6.13
CA CYS A 247 26.49 -9.89 -4.87
C CYS A 247 25.75 -10.62 -3.73
N THR A 248 26.37 -10.66 -2.54
CA THR A 248 25.80 -11.25 -1.33
C THR A 248 24.91 -10.24 -0.58
N TRP A 249 24.26 -10.70 0.49
CA TRP A 249 23.39 -9.89 1.33
C TRP A 249 23.87 -9.97 2.78
N GLY A 250 24.07 -8.81 3.41
CA GLY A 250 24.37 -8.70 4.84
C GLY A 250 23.10 -8.36 5.62
N SER A 251 22.81 -9.11 6.69
CA SER A 251 21.74 -8.77 7.62
C SER A 251 22.08 -7.51 8.43
N VAL A 252 21.06 -6.72 8.73
CA VAL A 252 21.19 -5.55 9.60
C VAL A 252 20.11 -5.61 10.69
N ASP A 253 20.49 -5.28 11.92
CA ASP A 253 19.60 -5.39 13.09
C ASP A 253 18.65 -4.19 13.19
N GLU A 254 19.04 -3.05 12.64
CA GLU A 254 18.25 -1.83 12.66
C GLU A 254 17.53 -1.59 11.33
N LYS A 255 16.32 -1.03 11.43
CA LYS A 255 15.58 -0.54 10.28
C LYS A 255 16.41 0.50 9.52
N PRO A 256 16.59 0.35 8.20
CA PRO A 256 17.23 1.36 7.36
C PRO A 256 16.60 2.75 7.53
N LYS A 257 17.43 3.76 7.72
CA LYS A 257 17.03 5.16 7.94
C LYS A 257 16.68 5.82 6.62
N PHE A 258 15.42 5.69 6.19
CA PHE A 258 14.91 6.40 5.02
C PHE A 258 14.59 7.86 5.35
N CYS A 259 15.01 8.78 4.48
CA CYS A 259 14.71 10.21 4.54
C CYS A 259 13.59 10.56 3.55
N TYR A 260 12.72 11.48 3.95
CA TYR A 260 11.59 11.97 3.15
C TYR A 260 11.63 13.47 2.90
N ASP A 261 12.59 14.18 3.49
CA ASP A 261 12.74 15.63 3.36
C ASP A 261 13.54 15.99 2.09
N GLU A 262 14.53 15.15 1.76
CA GLU A 262 15.41 15.33 0.60
C GLU A 262 15.06 14.35 -0.53
N ILE A 263 13.97 14.63 -1.23
CA ILE A 263 13.49 13.82 -2.36
C ILE A 263 14.16 14.31 -3.64
N GLU A 264 15.01 13.53 -4.29
CA GLU A 264 15.64 13.87 -5.57
C GLU A 264 14.98 13.14 -6.75
N HIS A 265 14.75 11.84 -6.59
CA HIS A 265 14.34 10.96 -7.68
C HIS A 265 12.81 10.83 -7.81
N ASN A 266 12.07 10.96 -6.71
CA ASN A 266 10.61 10.89 -6.72
C ASN A 266 9.90 12.25 -6.83
N LYS A 267 10.63 13.38 -6.99
CA LYS A 267 10.06 14.75 -7.03
C LYS A 267 8.83 14.85 -7.92
N LYS A 268 8.91 14.37 -9.17
CA LYS A 268 7.78 14.40 -10.12
C LYS A 268 6.53 13.72 -9.58
N ASN A 269 6.66 12.58 -8.88
CA ASN A 269 5.52 11.84 -8.36
C ASN A 269 4.89 12.55 -7.15
N VAL A 270 5.72 13.18 -6.30
CA VAL A 270 5.25 13.94 -5.14
C VAL A 270 4.61 15.26 -5.56
N GLU A 271 5.25 15.98 -6.49
CA GLU A 271 4.79 17.29 -6.97
C GLU A 271 3.60 17.23 -7.92
N LYS A 272 3.41 16.12 -8.65
CA LYS A 272 2.28 15.92 -9.57
C LYS A 272 0.94 16.25 -8.92
N TYR A 273 0.84 16.02 -7.61
CA TYR A 273 -0.39 16.24 -6.84
C TYR A 273 -0.40 17.57 -6.09
N LYS A 274 0.77 18.16 -5.77
CA LYS A 274 0.85 19.51 -5.17
C LYS A 274 0.29 20.60 -6.08
N ARG A 275 0.51 20.52 -7.40
CA ARG A 275 0.07 21.55 -8.36
C ARG A 275 -1.45 21.65 -8.57
N LYS A 276 -2.23 20.71 -8.03
CA LYS A 276 -3.70 20.71 -8.16
C LYS A 276 -4.44 21.22 -6.93
N VAL A 277 -3.75 21.38 -5.81
CA VAL A 277 -4.35 21.85 -4.55
C VAL A 277 -4.08 23.35 -4.45
N PHE A 278 -4.89 24.16 -5.11
CA PHE A 278 -4.94 25.61 -4.83
C PHE A 278 -6.01 25.86 -3.76
N GLY A 279 -5.60 26.53 -2.68
CA GLY A 279 -6.43 26.97 -1.55
C GLY A 279 -6.34 26.05 -0.34
N GLU A 280 -5.98 26.60 0.82
CA GLU A 280 -6.11 25.94 2.13
C GLU A 280 -7.51 25.34 2.22
N THR A 281 -7.59 24.01 2.11
CA THR A 281 -8.87 23.31 2.17
C THR A 281 -9.27 23.25 3.63
N ASP A 282 -10.15 24.17 4.04
CA ASP A 282 -10.84 24.13 5.32
C ASP A 282 -11.76 22.90 5.34
N TRP A 283 -11.30 21.83 5.99
CA TRP A 283 -12.01 20.54 6.10
C TRP A 283 -13.37 20.67 6.80
N SER A 284 -13.63 21.80 7.49
CA SER A 284 -14.91 22.08 8.13
C SER A 284 -15.96 22.66 7.17
N LYS A 285 -15.56 23.11 5.97
CA LYS A 285 -16.43 23.82 5.00
C LYS A 285 -16.76 23.04 3.73
N SER A 286 -16.37 21.77 3.62
CA SER A 286 -16.57 20.95 2.41
C SER A 286 -18.02 20.51 2.12
N ASN A 287 -19.02 21.10 2.77
CA ASN A 287 -20.44 20.92 2.42
C ASN A 287 -20.79 21.42 1.00
N VAL A 288 -19.94 22.23 0.38
CA VAL A 288 -20.20 22.85 -0.94
C VAL A 288 -20.03 21.89 -2.14
N MET A 289 -19.43 20.71 -1.96
CA MET A 289 -19.29 19.73 -3.06
C MET A 289 -20.27 18.56 -3.02
N LYS A 290 -21.24 18.54 -2.09
CA LYS A 290 -22.33 17.55 -2.08
C LYS A 290 -23.34 17.74 -3.22
N THR A 291 -23.40 18.94 -3.82
CA THR A 291 -24.43 19.30 -4.81
C THR A 291 -24.12 18.91 -6.27
N ASP A 292 -22.88 18.60 -6.63
CA ASP A 292 -22.53 18.30 -8.05
C ASP A 292 -22.55 16.80 -8.40
N LEU A 293 -22.76 15.91 -7.43
CA LEU A 293 -22.80 14.46 -7.64
C LEU A 293 -24.17 13.92 -8.12
N GLN A 294 -25.23 14.72 -8.09
CA GLN A 294 -26.55 14.31 -8.61
C GLN A 294 -26.73 14.49 -10.13
N ARG A 295 -25.76 15.09 -10.84
CA ARG A 295 -25.87 15.34 -12.29
C ARG A 295 -25.28 14.25 -13.19
N PHE A 296 -24.65 13.21 -12.64
CA PHE A 296 -24.02 12.13 -13.43
C PHE A 296 -24.78 10.79 -13.44
N PHE A 297 -25.99 10.75 -12.87
CA PHE A 297 -26.93 9.64 -13.04
C PHE A 297 -28.26 10.16 -13.61
N LYS A 298 -28.25 10.41 -14.92
CA LYS A 298 -29.40 10.25 -15.82
C LYS A 298 -28.93 9.54 -17.07
#